data_AF-A0A7V3NPA4-F1
#
_entry.id   AF-A0A7V3NPA4-F1
#
_cell.length_a   1.000
_cell.length_b   1.000
_cell.length_c   1.000
_cell.angle_alpha   90.00
_cell.angle_beta   90.00
_cell.angle_gamma   90.00
#
_symmetry.space_group_name_H-M   'P 1'
#
loop_
_entity.id
_entity.type
_entity.pdbx_description
1 polymer ?
#
loop_
_entity_poly.entity_id
_entity_poly.type
_entity_poly.pdbx_seq_one_letter_code
_entity_poly.pdbx_strand_id
1 'polypeptide(L)'
;MSEDADRIKVVRQWMEKAENDLRTAEHTIKLRKNCPFDTVCFHSQQCAEKYLKAMLTLHNVPFPKSHDLSELILLLPRHLTINVKKDELSTLNRY
;
A
#
# COMPACT_ATOMS: atom_id res chain seq x y z
N MET A 1 -1.71 -4.92 27.23
CA MET A 1 -2.65 -3.80 26.97
C MET A 1 -2.00 -2.61 26.27
N SER A 2 -0.73 -2.22 26.55
CA SER A 2 -0.07 -1.13 25.82
C SER A 2 0.41 -1.52 24.41
N GLU A 3 0.97 -2.73 24.25
CA GLU A 3 1.53 -3.17 22.95
C GLU A 3 0.50 -3.27 21.82
N ASP A 4 -0.73 -3.69 22.13
CA ASP A 4 -1.82 -3.71 21.16
C ASP A 4 -2.25 -2.30 20.76
N ALA A 5 -2.29 -1.38 21.71
CA ALA A 5 -2.63 0.02 21.44
C ALA A 5 -1.55 0.70 20.58
N ASP A 6 -0.27 0.44 20.87
CA ASP A 6 0.86 0.94 20.10
C ASP A 6 0.85 0.38 18.67
N ARG A 7 0.57 -0.92 18.51
CA ARG A 7 0.43 -1.53 17.19
C ARG A 7 -0.72 -0.92 16.39
N ILE A 8 -1.89 -0.76 17.01
CA ILE A 8 -3.04 -0.11 16.36
C ILE A 8 -2.72 1.33 15.94
N LYS A 9 -1.94 2.06 16.74
CA LYS A 9 -1.45 3.39 16.37
C LYS A 9 -0.58 3.35 15.10
N VAL A 10 0.35 2.40 15.01
CA VAL A 10 1.19 2.24 13.81
C VAL A 10 0.36 1.84 12.58
N VAL A 11 -0.61 0.93 12.75
CA VAL A 11 -1.55 0.56 11.68
C VAL A 11 -2.27 1.80 11.14
N ARG A 12 -2.80 2.65 12.03
CA ARG A 12 -3.47 3.90 11.63
C ARG A 12 -2.54 4.85 10.89
N GLN A 13 -1.28 4.97 11.31
CA GLN A 13 -0.29 5.79 10.61
C GLN A 13 0.01 5.30 9.20
N TRP A 14 0.03 3.98 8.98
CA TRP A 14 0.15 3.41 7.64
C TRP A 14 -1.06 3.75 6.78
N MET A 15 -2.27 3.54 7.31
CA MET A 15 -3.51 3.84 6.60
C MET A 15 -3.62 5.33 6.25
N GLU A 16 -3.27 6.22 7.18
CA GLU A 16 -3.30 7.67 6.93
C GLU A 16 -2.38 8.07 5.77
N LYS A 17 -1.18 7.50 5.70
CA LYS A 17 -0.26 7.73 4.59
C LYS A 17 -0.79 7.14 3.28
N ALA A 18 -1.35 5.94 3.30
CA ALA A 18 -1.96 5.32 2.12
C ALA A 18 -3.10 6.20 1.56
N GLU A 19 -3.94 6.74 2.44
CA GLU A 19 -5.02 7.66 2.08
C GLU A 19 -4.50 8.99 1.52
N ASN A 20 -3.37 9.50 2.02
CA ASN A 20 -2.73 10.68 1.43
C ASN A 20 -2.21 10.40 0.01
N ASP A 21 -1.64 9.21 -0.23
CA ASP A 21 -1.21 8.79 -1.56
C ASP A 21 -2.41 8.66 -2.52
N LEU A 22 -3.50 8.02 -2.08
CA LEU A 22 -4.72 7.90 -2.88
C LEU A 22 -5.26 9.28 -3.27
N ARG A 23 -5.42 10.19 -2.30
CA ARG A 23 -5.89 11.56 -2.55
C ARG A 23 -4.98 12.30 -3.53
N THR A 24 -3.67 12.10 -3.44
CA THR A 24 -2.70 12.69 -4.37
C THR A 24 -2.87 12.15 -5.78
N ALA A 25 -3.01 10.83 -5.95
CA ALA A 25 -3.25 10.22 -7.25
C ALA A 25 -4.57 10.71 -7.88
N GLU A 26 -5.65 10.74 -7.10
CA GLU A 26 -6.98 11.20 -7.53
C GLU A 26 -7.02 12.69 -7.89
N HIS A 27 -6.26 13.53 -7.18
CA HIS A 27 -6.16 14.95 -7.52
C HIS A 27 -5.31 15.17 -8.77
N THR A 28 -4.19 14.47 -8.88
CA THR A 28 -3.26 14.61 -10.00
C THR A 28 -3.90 14.18 -11.32
N ILE A 29 -4.64 13.06 -11.33
CA ILE A 29 -5.29 12.56 -12.55
C ILE A 29 -6.37 13.52 -13.09
N LYS A 30 -6.92 14.40 -12.25
CA LYS A 30 -7.90 15.43 -12.65
C LYS A 30 -7.30 16.57 -13.46
N LEU A 31 -5.97 16.70 -13.53
CA LEU A 31 -5.31 17.71 -14.38
C LEU A 31 -5.64 17.54 -15.87
N ARG A 32 -5.97 16.30 -16.30
CA ARG A 32 -6.28 15.93 -17.69
C ARG A 32 -5.13 16.29 -18.65
N LYS A 33 -5.06 17.54 -19.11
CA LYS A 33 -3.99 18.02 -19.99
C LYS A 33 -2.69 18.18 -19.19
N ASN A 34 -1.58 17.66 -19.72
CA ASN A 34 -0.27 17.63 -19.05
C ASN A 34 -0.27 16.90 -17.70
N CYS A 35 -1.17 15.92 -17.52
CA CYS A 35 -1.19 15.09 -16.32
C CYS A 35 0.12 14.28 -16.21
N PRO A 36 0.85 14.37 -15.08
CA PRO A 36 2.03 13.54 -14.84
C PRO A 36 1.58 12.14 -14.41
N PHE A 37 1.30 11.28 -15.41
CA PHE A 37 0.78 9.92 -15.17
C PHE A 37 1.75 9.04 -14.39
N ASP A 38 3.05 9.24 -14.54
CA ASP A 38 4.09 8.61 -13.72
C ASP A 38 3.89 8.89 -12.23
N THR A 39 3.58 10.13 -11.87
CA THR A 39 3.29 10.55 -10.50
C THR A 39 1.98 9.92 -9.98
N VAL A 40 0.95 9.83 -10.83
CA VAL A 40 -0.31 9.13 -10.48
C VAL A 40 -0.05 7.65 -10.17
N CYS A 41 0.72 6.98 -11.03
CA CYS A 41 1.06 5.57 -10.86
C CYS A 41 1.93 5.33 -9.62
N PHE A 42 2.94 6.18 -9.37
CA PHE A 42 3.77 6.14 -8.18
C PHE A 42 2.92 6.23 -6.90
N HIS A 43 2.03 7.21 -6.80
CA HIS A 43 1.15 7.32 -5.62
C HIS A 43 0.15 6.17 -5.53
N SER A 44 -0.30 5.61 -6.64
CA SER A 44 -1.17 4.43 -6.64
C SER A 44 -0.45 3.18 -6.10
N GLN A 45 0.79 2.92 -6.53
CA GLN A 45 1.64 1.85 -5.99
C GLN A 45 1.87 2.06 -4.50
N GLN A 46 2.23 3.28 -4.12
CA GLN A 46 2.57 3.66 -2.75
C GLN A 46 1.37 3.54 -1.81
N CYS A 47 0.15 3.82 -2.28
CA CYS A 47 -1.09 3.57 -1.56
C CYS A 47 -1.26 2.07 -1.26
N ALA A 48 -1.18 1.22 -2.29
CA ALA A 48 -1.32 -0.22 -2.14
C ALA A 48 -0.26 -0.80 -1.18
N GLU A 49 1.00 -0.40 -1.32
CA GLU A 49 2.10 -0.83 -0.46
C GLU A 49 1.82 -0.53 1.02
N LYS A 50 1.39 0.69 1.31
CA LYS A 50 1.15 1.14 2.68
C LYS A 50 -0.06 0.44 3.30
N TYR A 51 -1.07 0.12 2.51
CA TYR A 51 -2.18 -0.73 2.97
C TYR A 51 -1.74 -2.16 3.28
N LEU A 52 -0.90 -2.76 2.45
CA LEU A 52 -0.31 -4.08 2.75
C LEU A 52 0.52 -4.04 4.03
N LYS A 53 1.35 -3.01 4.22
CA LYS A 53 2.14 -2.80 5.44
C LYS A 53 1.27 -2.57 6.67
N ALA A 54 0.13 -1.89 6.54
CA ALA A 54 -0.86 -1.76 7.60
C ALA A 54 -1.41 -3.12 8.03
N MET A 55 -1.79 -3.99 7.06
CA MET A 55 -2.28 -5.34 7.35
C MET A 55 -1.20 -6.22 8.00
N LEU A 56 0.02 -6.23 7.46
CA LEU A 56 1.13 -6.99 8.04
C LEU A 56 1.42 -6.52 9.47
N THR A 57 1.41 -5.21 9.72
CA THR A 57 1.56 -4.63 11.06
C THR A 57 0.43 -5.08 11.98
N LEU A 58 -0.83 -5.05 11.53
CA LEU A 58 -1.99 -5.48 12.32
C LEU A 58 -1.85 -6.93 12.80
N HIS A 59 -1.33 -7.80 11.92
CA HIS A 59 -1.11 -9.22 12.19
C HIS A 59 0.26 -9.53 12.82
N ASN A 60 1.01 -8.50 13.23
CA ASN A 60 2.32 -8.64 13.85
C ASN A 60 3.32 -9.44 12.97
N VAL A 61 3.22 -9.29 11.65
CA VAL A 61 4.11 -9.91 10.67
C VAL A 61 5.21 -8.91 10.31
N PRO A 62 6.50 -9.22 10.57
CA PRO A 62 7.60 -8.38 10.12
C PRO A 62 7.72 -8.44 8.60
N PHE A 63 8.13 -7.33 7.99
CA PHE A 63 8.30 -7.22 6.55
C PHE A 63 9.59 -6.46 6.20
N PRO A 64 10.23 -6.76 5.06
CA PRO A 64 11.44 -6.09 4.65
C PRO A 64 11.15 -4.64 4.22
N LYS A 65 12.22 -3.83 4.14
CA LYS A 65 12.17 -2.55 3.42
C LYS A 65 12.17 -2.83 1.92
N SER A 66 11.01 -3.25 1.43
CA SER A 66 10.74 -3.53 0.02
C SER A 66 9.57 -2.67 -0.47
N HIS A 67 9.61 -2.40 -1.77
CA HIS A 67 8.53 -1.77 -2.53
C HIS A 67 7.80 -2.79 -3.43
N ASP A 68 8.20 -4.06 -3.39
CA ASP A 68 7.56 -5.10 -4.16
C ASP A 68 6.25 -5.55 -3.50
N LEU A 69 5.11 -5.21 -4.11
CA LEU A 69 3.78 -5.59 -3.63
C LEU A 69 3.58 -7.11 -3.63
N SER A 70 4.20 -7.83 -4.57
CA SER A 70 4.12 -9.29 -4.64
C SER A 70 4.82 -9.93 -3.45
N GLU A 71 6.00 -9.41 -3.07
CA GLU A 71 6.72 -9.86 -1.87
C GLU A 71 5.88 -9.62 -0.60
N LEU A 72 5.28 -8.44 -0.47
CA LEU A 72 4.44 -8.10 0.69
C LEU A 72 3.17 -8.96 0.79
N ILE A 73 2.52 -9.26 -0.34
CA ILE A 73 1.34 -10.13 -0.38
C ILE A 73 1.68 -11.56 0.06
N LEU A 74 2.85 -12.08 -0.33
CA LEU A 74 3.29 -13.43 0.06
C LEU A 74 3.52 -13.56 1.58
N LEU A 75 3.74 -12.44 2.28
CA LEU A 75 3.89 -12.42 3.75
C LEU A 75 2.54 -12.41 4.49
N LEU A 76 1.42 -12.15 3.80
CA LEU A 76 0.12 -12.07 4.46
C LEU A 76 -0.29 -13.44 5.06
N PRO A 77 -0.93 -13.43 6.25
CA PRO A 77 -1.51 -14.64 6.82
C PRO A 77 -2.46 -15.34 5.84
N ARG A 78 -2.43 -16.68 5.79
CA ARG A 78 -3.21 -17.48 4.82
C ARG A 78 -4.72 -17.24 4.80
N HIS A 79 -5.29 -16.73 5.90
CA HIS A 79 -6.71 -16.41 5.99
C HIS A 79 -7.06 -15.07 5.33
N LEU A 80 -6.07 -14.21 5.07
CA LEU A 80 -6.21 -12.99 4.29
C LEU A 80 -5.88 -13.31 2.83
N THR A 81 -6.92 -13.44 2.01
CA THR A 81 -6.75 -13.64 0.57
C THR A 81 -7.00 -12.32 -0.15
N ILE A 82 -5.97 -11.82 -0.84
CA ILE A 82 -6.12 -10.68 -1.76
C ILE A 82 -6.32 -11.25 -3.16
N ASN A 83 -7.51 -11.04 -3.71
CA ASN A 83 -7.84 -11.48 -5.06
C ASN A 83 -7.37 -10.45 -6.09
N VAL A 84 -6.06 -10.44 -6.36
CA VAL A 84 -5.45 -9.59 -7.40
C VAL A 84 -4.62 -10.49 -8.32
N LYS A 85 -4.73 -10.26 -9.63
CA LYS A 85 -3.94 -11.04 -10.59
C LYS A 85 -2.48 -10.62 -10.50
N LYS A 86 -1.57 -11.59 -10.64
CA LYS A 86 -0.12 -11.34 -10.62
C LYS A 86 0.30 -10.29 -11.65
N ASP A 87 -0.32 -10.30 -12.83
CA ASP A 87 0.01 -9.36 -13.90
C ASP A 87 -0.40 -7.92 -13.56
N GLU A 88 -1.52 -7.74 -12.84
CA GLU A 88 -1.98 -6.43 -12.35
C GLU A 88 -1.01 -5.87 -11.29
N LEU A 89 -0.53 -6.71 -10.37
CA LEU A 89 0.49 -6.34 -9.38
C LEU A 89 1.82 -5.97 -10.04
N SER A 90 2.23 -6.75 -11.04
CA SER A 90 3.48 -6.51 -11.77
C SER A 90 3.48 -5.18 -12.53
N THR A 91 2.30 -4.65 -12.86
CA THR A 91 2.15 -3.35 -13.51
C THR A 91 2.38 -2.22 -12.53
N LEU A 92 1.86 -2.33 -11.30
CA LEU A 92 2.09 -1.34 -10.24
C LEU A 92 3.54 -1.34 -9.75
N ASN A 93 4.19 -2.51 -9.61
CA ASN A 93 5.57 -2.64 -9.14
C ASN A 93 6.63 -1.91 -10.00
N ARG A 94 6.26 -1.40 -11.18
CA ARG A 94 7.18 -0.68 -12.08
C ARG A 94 7.34 0.80 -11.74
N TYR A 95 6.52 1.30 -10.82
CA TYR A 95 6.48 2.70 -10.38
C TYR A 95 6.91 2.76 -8.92
#